data_AF-A0A9D7E6X7-F1
#
_entry.id   AF-A0A9D7E6X7-F1
#
_cell.length_a   1.000
_cell.length_b   1.000
_cell.length_c   1.000
_cell.angle_alpha   90.00
_cell.angle_beta   90.00
_cell.angle_gamma   90.00
#
_symmetry.space_group_name_H-M   'P 1'
#
loop_
_entity.id
_entity.type
_entity.pdbx_description
1 polymer ?
#
loop_
_entity_poly.entity_id
_entity_poly.type
_entity_poly.pdbx_seq_one_letter_code
_entity_poly.pdbx_strand_id
1 'polypeptide(L)' 'EVERWVRKHFDELFVNELNDWCTDEERWPPGRTYKMFADWFTVEVHSMVLDVEEGPITKE' A
#
# COMPACT_ATOMS: atom_id res chain seq x y z
N GLU A 1 1.75 -15.95 -7.45
CA GLU A 1 2.68 -15.61 -6.35
C GLU A 1 2.36 -14.26 -5.74
N VAL A 2 2.26 -13.21 -6.57
CA VAL A 2 1.87 -11.86 -6.15
C VAL A 2 0.52 -11.82 -5.44
N GLU A 3 -0.54 -12.43 -5.98
CA GLU A 3 -1.86 -12.42 -5.33
C GLU A 3 -1.84 -12.99 -3.90
N ARG A 4 -1.03 -14.04 -3.67
CA ARG A 4 -0.84 -14.62 -2.33
C ARG A 4 -0.11 -13.66 -1.41
N TRP A 5 0.90 -12.96 -1.92
CA TRP A 5 1.64 -11.95 -1.16
C TRP A 5 0.73 -10.77 -0.82
N VAL A 6 -0.02 -10.24 -1.79
CA VAL A 6 -1.00 -9.16 -1.61
C VAL A 6 -2.05 -9.57 -0.59
N ARG A 7 -2.66 -10.76 -0.73
CA ARG A 7 -3.64 -11.26 0.24
C ARG A 7 -3.09 -11.37 1.66
N LYS A 8 -1.79 -11.61 1.82
CA LYS A 8 -1.14 -11.67 3.15
C LYS A 8 -0.90 -10.28 3.74
N HIS A 9 -0.63 -9.27 2.90
CA HIS A 9 -0.26 -7.91 3.35
C HIS A 9 -1.32 -6.84 2.98
N PHE A 10 -2.55 -7.26 2.64
CA PHE A 10 -3.56 -6.36 2.10
C PHE A 10 -3.92 -5.24 3.06
N ASP A 11 -3.91 -5.48 4.38
CA ASP A 11 -4.29 -4.46 5.36
C ASP A 11 -3.25 -3.34 5.40
N GLU A 12 -1.95 -3.65 5.32
CA GLU A 12 -0.88 -2.66 5.23
C GLU A 12 -0.96 -1.85 3.94
N LEU A 13 -1.20 -2.51 2.81
CA LEU A 13 -1.42 -1.84 1.52
C LEU A 13 -2.64 -0.92 1.60
N PHE A 14 -3.76 -1.40 2.15
CA PHE A 14 -5.00 -0.64 2.28
C PHE A 14 -4.81 0.58 3.18
N VAL A 15 -4.08 0.44 4.29
CA VAL A 15 -3.73 1.56 5.18
C VAL A 15 -2.89 2.61 4.45
N ASN A 16 -1.93 2.22 3.62
CA ASN A 16 -1.14 3.16 2.83
C ASN A 16 -2.01 3.95 1.84
N GLU A 17 -2.89 3.27 1.11
CA GLU A 17 -3.81 3.92 0.16
C GLU A 17 -4.83 4.83 0.86
N LEU A 18 -5.34 4.42 2.03
CA LEU A 18 -6.26 5.26 2.83
C LEU A 18 -5.57 6.49 3.39
N ASN A 19 -4.32 6.35 3.87
CA ASN A 19 -3.53 7.48 4.38
C ASN A 19 -3.30 8.56 3.32
N ASP A 20 -3.06 8.16 2.07
CA ASP A 20 -2.86 9.10 0.95
C ASP A 20 -4.13 9.94 0.70
N TRP A 21 -5.31 9.35 0.95
CA TRP A 21 -6.59 10.06 0.81
C TRP A 21 -7.00 10.85 2.07
N CYS A 22 -6.83 10.27 3.26
CA CYS A 22 -7.22 10.88 4.52
C CYS A 22 -6.37 10.34 5.67
N THR A 23 -5.68 11.21 6.40
CA THR A 23 -4.84 10.82 7.54
C THR A 23 -5.59 10.63 8.86
N ASP A 24 -6.89 10.93 8.89
CA ASP A 24 -7.74 10.75 10.07
C ASP A 24 -8.31 9.31 10.09
N GLU A 25 -7.68 8.44 10.88
CA GLU A 25 -8.03 7.02 10.97
C GLU A 25 -9.46 6.76 11.46
N GLU A 26 -10.06 7.68 12.22
CA GLU A 26 -11.45 7.54 12.69
C GLU A 26 -12.45 7.59 11.53
N ARG A 27 -12.04 8.15 10.39
CA ARG A 27 -12.87 8.26 9.18
C ARG A 27 -12.70 7.07 8.23
N TRP A 28 -11.79 6.15 8.52
CA TRP A 28 -11.56 4.99 7.66
C TRP A 28 -12.66 3.93 7.83
N PRO A 29 -12.86 3.07 6.82
CA PRO A 29 -13.77 1.94 6.94
C PRO A 29 -13.38 1.04 8.12
N PRO A 30 -14.28 0.78 9.09
CA PRO A 30 -14.01 -0.14 10.17
C PRO A 30 -14.03 -1.59 9.66
N GLY A 31 -13.21 -2.46 10.26
CA GLY A 31 -13.21 -3.90 9.94
C GLY A 31 -12.79 -4.22 8.51
N ARG A 32 -11.74 -3.57 8.00
CA ARG A 32 -11.18 -3.80 6.67
C ARG A 32 -10.94 -5.29 6.42
N THR A 33 -11.42 -5.79 5.28
CA THR A 33 -11.24 -7.18 4.87
C THR A 33 -10.60 -7.26 3.51
N TYR A 34 -9.97 -8.39 3.18
CA TYR A 34 -9.41 -8.60 1.86
C TYR A 34 -10.44 -8.46 0.74
N LYS A 35 -11.70 -8.86 0.99
CA LYS A 35 -12.76 -8.69 0.00
C LYS A 35 -12.98 -7.21 -0.31
N MET A 36 -13.08 -6.37 0.72
CA MET A 36 -13.26 -4.93 0.54
C MET A 36 -12.10 -4.32 -0.25
N PHE A 37 -10.86 -4.69 0.10
CA PHE A 37 -9.67 -4.28 -0.65
C PHE A 37 -9.77 -4.68 -2.13
N ALA A 38 -10.10 -5.93 -2.43
CA ALA A 38 -10.21 -6.43 -3.80
C ALA A 38 -11.39 -5.82 -4.59
N ASP A 39 -12.42 -5.32 -3.91
CA ASP A 39 -13.52 -4.60 -4.55
C ASP A 39 -13.14 -3.15 -4.89
N TRP A 40 -12.17 -2.57 -4.16
CA TRP A 40 -11.80 -1.15 -4.25
C TRP A 40 -10.58 -0.92 -5.15
N PHE A 41 -9.64 -1.86 -5.17
CA PHE A 41 -8.36 -1.70 -5.85
C PHE A 41 -8.15 -2.77 -6.91
N THR A 42 -7.55 -2.34 -8.02
CA THR A 42 -6.97 -3.25 -9.02
C THR A 42 -5.47 -3.34 -8.76
N VAL A 43 -4.94 -4.55 -8.69
CA VAL A 43 -3.51 -4.77 -8.46
C VAL A 43 -2.81 -5.03 -9.78
N GLU A 44 -1.79 -4.22 -10.06
CA GLU A 44 -0.92 -4.37 -11.21
C GLU A 44 0.53 -4.44 -10.77
N VAL A 45 1.35 -5.17 -11.53
CA VAL A 45 2.77 -5.34 -11.25
C VAL A 45 3.57 -4.79 -12.41
N HIS A 46 4.41 -3.81 -12.10
CA HIS A 46 5.24 -3.13 -13.09
C HIS A 46 6.71 -3.21 -12.68
N SER A 47 7.59 -3.38 -13.65
CA SER A 47 9.02 -3.17 -13.43
C SER A 47 9.29 -1.70 -13.19
N MET A 48 10.04 -1.36 -12.14
CA MET A 48 10.45 0.01 -11.85
C MET A 48 11.95 0.17 -12.07
N VAL A 49 12.34 1.33 -12.61
CA VAL A 49 13.73 1.79 -12.64
C VAL A 49 13.81 2.94 -11.65
N LEU A 50 14.70 2.83 -10.67
CA LEU A 50 14.95 3.84 -9.65
C LEU A 50 16.30 4.48 -9.93
N ASP A 51 16.31 5.80 -10.10
CA ASP A 51 17.54 6.59 -10.17
C ASP A 51 17.95 6.94 -8.75
N VAL A 52 19.05 6.35 -8.27
CA VAL A 52 19.56 6.51 -6.91
C VAL A 52 20.92 7.19 -6.96
N GLU A 53 21.16 8.16 -6.08
CA GLU A 53 22.48 8.78 -5.98
C GLU A 53 23.49 7.79 -5.35
N GLU A 54 24.79 8.00 -5.63
CA GLU A 54 25.86 7.15 -5.11
C GLU A 54 26.05 7.25 -3.58
N GLY A 55 25.61 8.37 -2.99
CA GLY A 55 25.80 8.68 -1.58
C GLY A 55 24.73 8.07 -0.65
N PRO A 56 25.05 7.83 0.63
CA PRO A 56 24.08 7.37 1.61
C PRO A 56 23.05 8.46 1.94
N ILE A 57 21.80 8.06 2.22
CA ILE A 57 20.79 8.94 2.81
C ILE A 57 21.21 9.25 4.25
N THR A 58 21.45 10.53 4.56
CA THR A 58 21.76 11.01 5.91
C THR A 58 20.54 11.68 6.53
N LYS A 59 20.34 11.53 7.85
CA LYS A 59 19.39 12.36 8.61
C LYS A 59 20.07 13.68 8.97
N GLU A 60 19.35 14.79 8.81
CA GLU A 60 19.70 16.08 9.45
C GLU A 60 19.53 16.01 10.98
#